data_AF-A0A8S2TYC0-F1
#
_entry.id   AF-A0A8S2TYC0-F1
#
_cell.length_a   1.000
_cell.length_b   1.000
_cell.length_c   1.000
_cell.angle_alpha   90.00
_cell.angle_beta   90.00
_cell.angle_gamma   90.00
#
_symmetry.space_group_name_H-M   'P 1'
#
loop_
_entity.id
_entity.type
_entity.pdbx_description
1 polymer ?
#
loop_
_entity_poly.entity_id
_entity_poly.type
_entity_poly.pdbx_seq_one_letter_code
_entity_poly.pdbx_strand_id
1 'polypeptide(L)' 'RRQAYGPDDSTKQRNDYSPIHERSYSTSSRRMPSQNQSSLTDGIGSKLMKKHGWQEGQGLGKKLQGRSNPV' A
#
# COMPACT_ATOMS: atom_id res chain seq x y z
N ARG A 1 53.74 9.92 -15.47
CA ARG A 1 52.28 10.05 -15.69
C ARG A 1 51.60 10.14 -14.32
N ARG A 2 51.54 11.34 -13.73
CA ARG A 2 50.75 11.61 -12.51
C ARG A 2 49.42 12.16 -12.98
N GLN A 3 48.31 11.51 -12.62
CA GLN A 3 46.99 12.10 -12.85
C GLN A 3 46.81 13.17 -11.76
N ALA A 4 46.67 14.43 -12.17
CA ALA A 4 46.23 15.49 -11.29
C ALA A 4 44.73 15.30 -11.05
N TYR A 5 44.31 15.19 -9.79
CA TYR A 5 42.91 15.28 -9.43
C TYR A 5 42.37 16.64 -9.88
N GLY A 6 41.33 16.65 -10.71
CA GLY A 6 40.68 17.87 -11.15
C GLY A 6 40.01 18.60 -9.98
N PRO A 7 39.83 19.92 -10.07
CA PRO A 7 39.17 20.68 -9.01
C PRO A 7 37.75 20.15 -8.80
N ASP A 8 37.44 19.88 -7.55
CA ASP A 8 36.10 19.65 -7.03
C ASP A 8 35.26 20.91 -7.25
N ASP A 9 34.43 20.93 -8.31
CA ASP A 9 33.43 21.99 -8.51
C ASP A 9 32.26 21.76 -7.55
N SER A 10 32.52 22.04 -6.27
CA SER A 10 31.58 21.98 -5.16
C SER A 10 30.78 23.28 -5.02
N THR A 11 30.48 24.03 -6.09
CA THR A 11 29.66 25.26 -5.96
C THR A 11 28.81 25.63 -7.18
N LYS A 12 27.90 24.76 -7.63
CA LYS A 12 26.76 25.22 -8.45
C LYS A 12 25.45 24.62 -7.98
N GLN A 13 24.94 25.13 -6.87
CA GLN A 13 23.50 25.22 -6.67
C GLN A 13 22.93 26.15 -7.73
N ARG A 14 22.48 25.60 -8.86
CA ARG A 14 21.45 26.27 -9.66
C ARG A 14 20.14 25.60 -9.29
N ASN A 15 19.47 26.22 -8.34
CA ASN A 15 18.09 25.90 -8.00
C ASN A 15 17.21 26.35 -9.16
N ASP A 16 17.12 25.53 -10.22
CA ASP A 16 16.12 25.71 -11.28
C ASP A 16 14.77 25.12 -10.84
N TYR A 17 14.35 25.46 -9.62
CA TYR A 17 12.98 25.26 -9.15
C TYR A 17 12.26 26.59 -9.26
N SER A 18 11.79 26.89 -10.47
CA SER A 18 10.70 27.83 -10.66
C SER A 18 9.55 27.40 -9.74
N PRO A 19 8.92 28.30 -8.97
CA PRO A 19 7.74 27.95 -8.19
C PRO A 19 6.67 27.39 -9.13
N ILE A 20 6.35 26.10 -8.96
CA ILE A 20 5.24 25.45 -9.66
C ILE A 20 4.01 26.31 -9.37
N HIS A 21 3.37 26.84 -10.42
CA HIS A 21 2.20 27.69 -10.30
C HIS A 21 1.25 27.11 -9.25
N GLU A 22 0.93 27.93 -8.24
CA GLU A 22 -0.07 27.67 -7.21
C GLU A 22 -1.44 27.58 -7.91
N ARG A 23 -1.67 26.45 -8.56
CA ARG A 23 -2.98 26.05 -9.03
C ARG A 23 -3.73 25.78 -7.75
N SER A 24 -4.44 26.79 -7.26
CA SER A 24 -5.44 26.72 -6.21
C SER A 24 -6.10 25.35 -6.27
N TYR A 25 -5.62 24.43 -5.42
CA TYR A 25 -6.28 23.16 -5.24
C TYR A 25 -7.49 23.55 -4.42
N SER A 26 -8.55 23.95 -5.13
CA SER A 26 -9.90 23.76 -4.65
C SER A 26 -9.88 22.39 -4.01
N THR A 27 -10.02 22.34 -2.70
CA THR A 27 -10.18 21.11 -1.94
C THR A 27 -11.55 20.57 -2.33
N SER A 28 -11.71 20.16 -3.58
CA SER A 28 -12.62 19.12 -3.97
C SER A 28 -12.10 17.91 -3.22
N SER A 29 -12.61 17.76 -1.99
CA SER A 29 -12.42 16.63 -1.12
C SER A 29 -12.57 15.40 -2.00
N ARG A 30 -11.43 14.87 -2.46
CA ARG A 30 -11.39 13.61 -3.17
C ARG A 30 -11.73 12.64 -2.07
N ARG A 31 -13.03 12.36 -1.94
CA ARG A 31 -13.56 11.26 -1.14
C ARG A 31 -12.70 10.08 -1.54
N MET A 32 -11.77 9.71 -0.66
CA MET A 32 -11.05 8.46 -0.80
C MET A 32 -12.14 7.41 -1.01
N PRO A 33 -12.07 6.57 -2.05
CA PRO A 33 -13.02 5.48 -2.17
C PRO A 33 -12.93 4.70 -0.87
N SER A 34 -14.04 4.74 -0.12
CA SER A 34 -14.27 3.95 1.09
C SER A 34 -13.75 2.56 0.79
N GLN A 35 -12.78 2.11 1.60
CA GLN A 35 -12.16 0.79 1.52
C GLN A 35 -13.24 -0.21 1.10
N ASN A 36 -13.13 -0.67 -0.15
CA ASN A 36 -14.04 -1.63 -0.72
C ASN A 36 -14.05 -2.79 0.26
N GLN A 37 -15.17 -2.99 0.98
CA GLN A 37 -15.35 -4.15 1.83
C GLN A 37 -15.53 -5.33 0.87
N SER A 38 -14.42 -5.80 0.27
CA SER A 38 -14.39 -7.09 -0.38
C SER A 38 -14.85 -8.06 0.69
N SER A 39 -16.06 -8.57 0.54
CA SER A 39 -16.58 -9.61 1.39
C SER A 39 -15.50 -10.70 1.46
N LEU A 40 -14.98 -10.95 2.67
CA LEU A 40 -13.96 -11.99 2.91
C LEU A 40 -14.42 -13.37 2.41
N THR A 41 -15.72 -13.49 2.15
CA THR A 41 -16.46 -14.65 1.70
C THR A 41 -16.33 -14.91 0.19
N ASP A 42 -16.05 -13.89 -0.63
CA ASP A 42 -16.08 -14.01 -2.10
C ASP A 42 -14.68 -13.92 -2.75
N GLY A 43 -13.63 -13.78 -1.92
CA GLY A 43 -12.24 -13.72 -2.38
C GLY A 43 -11.61 -15.08 -2.68
N ILE A 44 -10.42 -15.06 -3.30
CA ILE A 44 -9.64 -16.27 -3.59
C ILE A 44 -9.35 -17.07 -2.30
N GLY A 45 -9.13 -16.38 -1.18
CA GLY A 45 -8.90 -16.99 0.13
C GLY A 45 -10.04 -17.91 0.57
N SER A 46 -11.30 -17.47 0.46
CA SER A 46 -12.46 -18.29 0.89
C SER A 46 -12.59 -19.55 0.05
N LYS A 47 -12.32 -19.48 -1.26
CA LYS A 47 -12.33 -20.63 -2.16
C LYS A 47 -11.26 -21.67 -1.80
N LEU A 48 -10.05 -21.21 -1.46
CA LEU A 48 -8.97 -22.09 -1.00
C LEU A 48 -9.30 -22.74 0.34
N MET A 49 -9.85 -21.97 1.29
CA MET A 49 -10.24 -22.50 2.59
C MET A 49 -11.33 -23.59 2.45
N LYS A 50 -12.35 -23.34 1.64
CA LYS A 50 -13.40 -24.33 1.33
C LYS A 50 -12.83 -25.61 0.69
N LYS A 51 -11.86 -25.48 -0.23
CA LYS A 51 -11.17 -26.64 -0.84
C LYS A 51 -10.48 -27.53 0.19
N HIS A 52 -10.00 -26.96 1.30
CA HIS A 52 -9.36 -27.69 2.39
C HIS A 52 -10.33 -28.08 3.52
N GLY A 53 -11.64 -28.03 3.28
CA GLY A 53 -12.67 -28.52 4.21
C GLY A 53 -13.13 -27.50 5.25
N TRP A 54 -12.67 -26.25 5.17
CA TRP A 54 -13.22 -25.18 5.99
C TRP A 54 -14.59 -24.71 5.45
N GLN A 55 -15.44 -24.18 6.33
CA GLN A 55 -16.78 -23.70 6.01
C GLN A 55 -16.95 -22.34 6.68
N GLU A 56 -17.85 -21.55 6.14
CA GLU A 56 -18.09 -20.20 6.64
C GLU A 56 -18.69 -20.23 8.04
N GLY A 57 -18.23 -19.32 8.91
CA GLY A 57 -18.71 -19.21 10.29
C GLY A 57 -18.10 -20.19 11.29
N GLN A 58 -17.27 -21.17 10.86
CA GLN A 58 -16.58 -22.07 11.79
C GLN A 58 -15.13 -21.68 12.06
N GLY A 59 -14.68 -21.99 13.27
CA GLY A 59 -13.30 -21.84 13.71
C GLY A 59 -12.35 -22.79 13.00
N LEU A 60 -11.05 -22.50 13.05
CA LEU A 60 -10.01 -23.38 12.50
C LEU A 60 -9.56 -24.45 13.51
N GLY A 61 -8.96 -25.53 13.01
CA GLY A 61 -8.41 -26.63 13.82
C GLY A 61 -9.34 -27.82 13.96
N LYS A 62 -8.79 -28.95 14.46
CA LYS A 62 -9.51 -30.25 14.53
C LYS A 62 -10.84 -30.19 15.29
N LYS A 63 -10.94 -29.33 16.31
CA LYS A 63 -12.14 -29.14 17.13
C LYS A 63 -12.78 -27.76 16.90
N LEU A 64 -12.44 -27.08 15.80
CA LEU A 64 -12.91 -25.73 15.47
C LEU A 64 -12.58 -24.69 16.56
N GLN A 65 -11.46 -24.88 17.28
CA GLN A 65 -11.10 -24.07 18.44
C GLN A 65 -10.54 -22.68 18.10
N GLY A 66 -10.13 -22.45 16.85
CA GLY A 66 -9.67 -21.15 16.39
C GLY A 66 -10.81 -20.13 16.37
N ARG A 67 -10.50 -18.85 16.59
CA ARG A 67 -11.51 -17.78 16.54
C ARG A 67 -12.09 -17.64 15.13
N SER A 68 -13.42 -17.57 15.03
CA SER A 68 -14.14 -17.29 13.77
C SER A 68 -14.18 -15.81 13.42
N ASN A 69 -14.10 -14.94 14.43
CA ASN A 69 -14.10 -13.49 14.26
C ASN A 69 -12.71 -12.89 14.53
N PRO A 70 -12.33 -11.83 13.80
CA PRO A 70 -11.10 -11.09 14.05
C PRO A 70 -11.09 -10.45 15.46
N VAL A 71 -9.92 -10.01 15.89
CA VAL A 71 -9.73 -9.24 17.14
C VAL A 71 -10.01 -7.78 16.88
#